data_AF-A0A084SNU6-F1
#
_entry.id   AF-A0A084SNU6-F1
#
_cell.length_a   1.000
_cell.length_b   1.000
_cell.length_c   1.000
_cell.angle_alpha   90.00
_cell.angle_beta   90.00
_cell.angle_gamma   90.00
#
_symmetry.space_group_name_H-M   'P 1'
#
loop_
_entity.id
_entity.type
_entity.pdbx_description
1 polymer ?
#
loop_
_entity_poly.entity_id
_entity_poly.type
_entity_poly.pdbx_seq_one_letter_code
_entity_poly.pdbx_strand_id
1 'polypeptide(L)'
;MTVGVVAAGVSGLLSLPVQAQDVPANVVFLVDNSEAMQDYPQYLPEVFTPGYYPTPTNPARGDLGGEGSAGLAINTGCSDPALVSAMSWFDQNSTDPAKNGSIVYDSDSDLQSPFFDPNRFYFSRGRRLAWNVKEGPWTINGSDFEGPLNSMGDTLTACYAGVGWDTTDYPYGAGGSLSSLINECMTCLATKGWWRGPIVTSNTSPSQAGPWQEIGQPPPPPEAFRKWILRGRVLNVRPPKFVVARKVLKDVIRMAPGVRMGVATFGEDHGWFDPALLIEPLRPSCDDSIPAINETQLNRPRLTQVVNRVDFRNNERSTGEALFSLGGYFSSQRTDNQWANWFTQPLNPGWGWPGAWNGGTYDDPYTGMSGASWGMASNEWLKPPATDPVTGRYLSGQPWEEGTPGGRRSVCAETQRNAVIVVTDGTPRSDNTVPITEMMDILEANGATHHDGSPLTFDPANPETNTHVGGVNYCDRFVKRDEYPLVEYFTKQDCDYTDYNWPTGLAVTNKNFMDDVAFFLSHTDLRGDMAGSQTVRTHVIGYGDSSPMLQSIALAGRGNFYRSRNATELREALLQALNVIRPLAGSTP
;
A
#
# COMPACT_ATOMS: atom_id res chain seq x y z
N MET A 1 7.44 22.38 -85.25
CA MET A 1 7.08 20.99 -84.86
C MET A 1 8.34 20.17 -84.92
N THR A 2 8.83 19.45 -83.91
CA THR A 2 8.68 19.53 -82.46
C THR A 2 9.96 18.86 -81.97
N VAL A 3 10.75 19.55 -81.17
CA VAL A 3 12.01 19.05 -80.60
C VAL A 3 11.66 18.19 -79.40
N GLY A 4 12.06 16.92 -79.39
CA GLY A 4 11.91 16.01 -78.25
C GLY A 4 13.21 15.95 -77.45
N VAL A 5 13.22 16.58 -76.28
CA VAL A 5 14.29 16.54 -75.28
C VAL A 5 14.16 15.26 -74.45
N VAL A 6 15.25 14.52 -74.30
CA VAL A 6 15.37 13.37 -73.39
C VAL A 6 15.79 13.88 -72.02
N ALA A 7 14.91 13.75 -71.02
CA ALA A 7 15.22 14.02 -69.62
C ALA A 7 15.57 12.72 -68.90
N ALA A 8 16.78 12.65 -68.33
CA ALA A 8 17.21 11.57 -67.46
C ALA A 8 16.56 11.74 -66.07
N GLY A 9 15.75 10.77 -65.66
CA GLY A 9 15.15 10.71 -64.34
C GLY A 9 16.16 10.30 -63.28
N VAL A 10 16.41 11.19 -62.32
CA VAL A 10 17.11 10.90 -61.08
C VAL A 10 16.26 9.94 -60.26
N SER A 11 16.74 8.71 -60.06
CA SER A 11 16.15 7.77 -59.10
C SER A 11 16.49 8.26 -57.69
N GLY A 12 15.55 8.97 -57.08
CA GLY A 12 15.58 9.24 -55.64
C GLY A 12 15.40 7.93 -54.90
N LEU A 13 16.42 7.52 -54.15
CA LEU A 13 16.31 6.53 -53.08
C LEU A 13 15.34 7.10 -52.04
N LEU A 14 14.08 6.68 -52.11
CA LEU A 14 13.14 6.88 -51.02
C LEU A 14 13.67 6.08 -49.82
N SER A 15 14.03 6.80 -48.76
CA SER A 15 14.30 6.24 -47.44
C SER A 15 13.12 5.33 -47.07
N LEU A 16 13.41 4.06 -46.79
CA LEU A 16 12.41 3.16 -46.21
C LEU A 16 11.87 3.81 -44.92
N PRO A 17 10.55 3.71 -44.65
CA PRO A 17 10.01 4.19 -43.38
C PRO A 17 10.71 3.42 -42.25
N VAL A 18 11.40 4.16 -41.38
CA VAL A 18 11.91 3.63 -40.12
C VAL A 18 10.69 3.12 -39.36
N GLN A 19 10.55 1.79 -39.24
CA GLN A 19 9.57 1.21 -38.33
C GLN A 19 9.82 1.83 -36.96
N ALA A 20 8.78 2.45 -36.38
CA ALA A 20 8.83 2.94 -35.01
C ALA A 20 9.30 1.78 -34.13
N GLN A 21 10.48 1.95 -33.52
CA GLN A 21 11.10 0.93 -32.70
C GLN A 21 10.33 0.87 -31.38
N ASP A 22 9.75 -0.28 -31.05
CA ASP A 22 8.99 -0.48 -29.82
C ASP A 22 9.95 -0.41 -28.61
N VAL A 23 10.11 0.79 -28.05
CA VAL A 23 10.92 1.01 -26.84
C VAL A 23 10.21 0.39 -25.63
N PRO A 24 10.85 -0.55 -24.90
CA PRO A 24 10.24 -1.19 -23.74
C PRO A 24 9.84 -0.18 -22.66
N ALA A 25 8.69 -0.35 -22.02
CA ALA A 25 8.27 0.55 -20.96
C ALA A 25 9.02 0.30 -19.63
N ASN A 26 9.08 1.33 -18.78
CA ASN A 26 9.58 1.27 -17.40
C ASN A 26 8.42 1.27 -16.41
N VAL A 27 8.43 0.32 -15.47
CA VAL A 27 7.42 0.23 -14.42
C VAL A 27 8.08 0.00 -13.07
N VAL A 28 7.84 0.88 -12.12
CA VAL A 28 8.11 0.63 -10.70
C VAL A 28 6.81 0.27 -10.01
N PHE A 29 6.77 -0.90 -9.36
CA PHE A 29 5.67 -1.26 -8.47
C PHE A 29 5.93 -0.64 -7.10
N LEU A 30 5.10 0.32 -6.70
CA LEU A 30 5.09 0.87 -5.35
C LEU A 30 4.07 0.08 -4.52
N VAL A 31 4.57 -0.80 -3.66
CA VAL A 31 3.73 -1.69 -2.85
C VAL A 31 3.61 -1.12 -1.44
N ASP A 32 2.38 -0.89 -1.02
CA ASP A 32 2.05 -0.53 0.35
C ASP A 32 2.52 -1.62 1.31
N ASN A 33 3.40 -1.22 2.23
CA ASN A 33 3.92 -2.04 3.33
C ASN A 33 3.46 -1.49 4.69
N SER A 34 2.32 -0.80 4.71
CA SER A 34 1.75 -0.24 5.92
C SER A 34 1.01 -1.28 6.77
N GLU A 35 0.71 -0.92 8.02
CA GLU A 35 -0.12 -1.74 8.91
C GLU A 35 -1.50 -2.10 8.35
N ALA A 36 -2.08 -1.26 7.49
CA ALA A 36 -3.41 -1.49 6.90
C ALA A 36 -3.40 -2.75 6.02
N MET A 37 -2.30 -2.99 5.30
CA MET A 37 -2.11 -4.18 4.47
C MET A 37 -2.07 -5.49 5.28
N GLN A 38 -1.93 -5.44 6.61
CA GLN A 38 -2.04 -6.61 7.49
C GLN A 38 -3.48 -7.03 7.75
N ASP A 39 -4.46 -6.17 7.50
CA ASP A 39 -5.87 -6.51 7.65
C ASP A 39 -6.30 -7.56 6.62
N TYR A 40 -7.33 -8.33 6.97
CA TYR A 40 -8.00 -9.20 6.03
C TYR A 40 -8.80 -8.37 5.01
N PRO A 41 -8.94 -8.84 3.76
CA PRO A 41 -9.84 -8.20 2.78
C PRO A 41 -11.28 -8.05 3.29
N GLN A 42 -11.70 -8.98 4.15
CA GLN A 42 -12.95 -8.93 4.92
C GLN A 42 -12.65 -9.38 6.33
N TYR A 43 -13.11 -8.62 7.33
CA TYR A 43 -12.95 -9.02 8.73
C TYR A 43 -13.67 -10.34 9.02
N LEU A 44 -13.19 -11.04 10.04
CA LEU A 44 -13.87 -12.22 10.55
C LEU A 44 -15.21 -11.82 11.16
N PRO A 45 -16.25 -12.65 10.98
CA PRO A 45 -17.61 -12.28 11.33
C PRO A 45 -17.84 -12.24 12.85
N GLU A 46 -18.39 -11.14 13.34
CA GLU A 46 -18.86 -10.96 14.72
C GLU A 46 -20.37 -11.19 14.89
N VAL A 47 -21.03 -11.80 13.89
CA VAL A 47 -22.47 -12.12 13.97
C VAL A 47 -22.74 -13.18 15.03
N PHE A 48 -23.88 -13.06 15.71
CA PHE A 48 -24.30 -14.03 16.73
C PHE A 48 -25.80 -14.30 16.65
N THR A 49 -26.20 -15.51 17.03
CA THR A 49 -27.62 -15.87 17.15
C THR A 49 -28.16 -15.37 18.50
N PRO A 50 -29.16 -14.47 18.53
CA PRO A 50 -29.71 -13.99 19.79
C PRO A 50 -30.18 -15.14 20.70
N GLY A 51 -29.70 -15.16 21.95
CA GLY A 51 -30.07 -16.17 22.94
C GLY A 51 -29.41 -17.56 22.78
N TYR A 52 -28.51 -17.76 21.81
CA TYR A 52 -27.85 -19.05 21.61
C TYR A 52 -26.80 -19.38 22.68
N TYR A 53 -26.26 -18.37 23.36
CA TYR A 53 -25.09 -18.54 24.21
C TYR A 53 -25.44 -19.18 25.57
N PRO A 54 -24.89 -20.36 25.91
CA PRO A 54 -25.17 -21.03 27.17
C PRO A 54 -24.35 -20.38 28.29
N THR A 55 -24.78 -19.22 28.79
CA THR A 55 -24.15 -18.59 29.95
C THR A 55 -24.64 -19.26 31.24
N PRO A 56 -23.75 -19.84 32.06
CA PRO A 56 -24.09 -20.21 33.43
C PRO A 56 -24.57 -18.96 34.20
N THR A 57 -25.47 -19.12 35.18
CA THR A 57 -25.99 -18.00 35.98
C THR A 57 -24.89 -17.28 36.78
N ASN A 58 -23.85 -18.01 37.19
CA ASN A 58 -22.68 -17.50 37.90
C ASN A 58 -21.41 -18.15 37.31
N PRO A 59 -20.94 -17.68 36.15
CA PRO A 59 -19.80 -18.29 35.49
C PRO A 59 -18.55 -18.07 36.33
N ALA A 60 -17.71 -19.11 36.45
CA ALA A 60 -16.40 -18.96 37.06
C ALA A 60 -15.54 -18.01 36.21
N ARG A 61 -14.55 -17.39 36.86
CA ARG A 61 -13.57 -16.54 36.18
C ARG A 61 -12.91 -17.35 35.04
N GLY A 62 -12.86 -16.78 33.84
CA GLY A 62 -12.31 -17.45 32.64
C GLY A 62 -13.17 -18.56 32.02
N ASP A 63 -14.34 -18.87 32.58
CA ASP A 63 -15.26 -19.87 32.01
C ASP A 63 -16.26 -19.25 31.03
N LEU A 64 -17.07 -20.07 30.35
CA LEU A 64 -18.11 -19.57 29.43
C LEU A 64 -19.03 -18.56 30.14
N GLY A 65 -19.07 -17.33 29.65
CA GLY A 65 -19.83 -16.20 30.19
C GLY A 65 -19.09 -15.40 31.26
N GLY A 66 -17.97 -15.91 31.75
CA GLY A 66 -17.12 -15.25 32.73
C GLY A 66 -16.09 -14.33 32.07
N GLU A 67 -15.66 -13.31 32.82
CA GLU A 67 -14.49 -12.52 32.48
C GLU A 67 -13.27 -13.12 33.16
N GLY A 68 -12.22 -13.43 32.40
CA GLY A 68 -10.93 -13.88 32.92
C GLY A 68 -9.78 -13.00 32.43
N SER A 69 -8.54 -13.40 32.68
CA SER A 69 -7.35 -12.64 32.29
C SER A 69 -7.18 -12.51 30.79
N ALA A 70 -7.81 -13.39 29.99
CA ALA A 70 -7.88 -13.29 28.54
C ALA A 70 -9.03 -12.43 28.01
N GLY A 71 -9.90 -11.92 28.88
CA GLY A 71 -11.05 -11.10 28.53
C GLY A 71 -12.39 -11.78 28.81
N LEU A 72 -13.46 -11.18 28.28
CA LEU A 72 -14.83 -11.63 28.48
C LEU A 72 -15.18 -12.76 27.52
N ALA A 73 -15.39 -13.97 28.05
CA ALA A 73 -15.79 -15.14 27.27
C ALA A 73 -17.30 -15.11 27.02
N ILE A 74 -17.79 -14.15 26.22
CA ILE A 74 -19.19 -14.11 25.77
C ILE A 74 -19.28 -14.40 24.27
N ASN A 75 -20.31 -15.16 23.88
CA ASN A 75 -20.54 -15.58 22.50
C ASN A 75 -19.31 -16.27 21.88
N THR A 76 -18.58 -17.08 22.65
CA THR A 76 -17.41 -17.82 22.14
C THR A 76 -17.82 -19.06 21.35
N GLY A 77 -16.83 -19.76 20.78
CA GLY A 77 -17.00 -21.08 20.20
C GLY A 77 -17.13 -21.07 18.68
N CYS A 78 -17.78 -22.10 18.17
CA CYS A 78 -17.91 -22.37 16.74
C CYS A 78 -19.22 -23.09 16.37
N SER A 79 -20.17 -23.13 17.32
CA SER A 79 -21.44 -23.83 17.15
C SER A 79 -22.62 -22.89 16.89
N ASP A 80 -22.44 -21.58 17.11
CA ASP A 80 -23.46 -20.55 16.83
C ASP A 80 -23.90 -20.61 15.35
N PRO A 81 -25.19 -20.85 15.06
CA PRO A 81 -25.68 -21.00 13.69
C PRO A 81 -25.38 -19.80 12.79
N ALA A 82 -25.55 -18.57 13.28
CA ALA A 82 -25.26 -17.35 12.54
C ALA A 82 -23.76 -17.25 12.22
N LEU A 83 -22.90 -17.58 13.19
CA LEU A 83 -21.47 -17.57 12.98
C LEU A 83 -21.02 -18.65 12.00
N VAL A 84 -21.52 -19.88 12.15
CA VAL A 84 -21.23 -21.00 11.22
C VAL A 84 -21.67 -20.64 9.81
N SER A 85 -22.84 -20.01 9.66
CA SER A 85 -23.32 -19.53 8.36
C SER A 85 -22.38 -18.46 7.78
N ALA A 86 -21.94 -17.49 8.59
CA ALA A 86 -21.01 -16.45 8.14
C ALA A 86 -19.60 -16.98 7.82
N MET A 87 -19.19 -18.08 8.44
CA MET A 87 -17.93 -18.79 8.18
C MET A 87 -18.05 -19.87 7.09
N SER A 88 -19.20 -20.01 6.43
CA SER A 88 -19.48 -21.10 5.46
C SER A 88 -18.60 -21.10 4.21
N TRP A 89 -17.82 -20.04 3.98
CA TRP A 89 -16.78 -19.99 2.97
C TRP A 89 -15.58 -20.92 3.29
N PHE A 90 -15.46 -21.38 4.54
CA PHE A 90 -14.46 -22.35 4.96
C PHE A 90 -15.10 -23.65 5.46
N ASP A 91 -14.61 -24.77 4.97
CA ASP A 91 -14.95 -26.10 5.46
C ASP A 91 -13.71 -26.99 5.44
N GLN A 92 -13.18 -27.30 6.62
CA GLN A 92 -11.97 -28.11 6.72
C GLN A 92 -12.12 -29.55 6.19
N ASN A 93 -13.37 -30.06 6.13
CA ASN A 93 -13.67 -31.40 5.65
C ASN A 93 -14.04 -31.43 4.17
N SER A 94 -14.19 -30.26 3.53
CA SER A 94 -14.41 -30.17 2.10
C SER A 94 -13.26 -30.84 1.35
N THR A 95 -13.56 -31.54 0.26
CA THR A 95 -12.52 -32.06 -0.65
C THR A 95 -11.96 -30.98 -1.57
N ASP A 96 -12.63 -29.83 -1.69
CA ASP A 96 -12.21 -28.69 -2.49
C ASP A 96 -11.13 -27.87 -1.76
N PRO A 97 -9.90 -27.79 -2.30
CA PRO A 97 -8.82 -26.99 -1.72
C PRO A 97 -9.16 -25.51 -1.53
N ALA A 98 -10.02 -24.94 -2.39
CA ALA A 98 -10.45 -23.55 -2.28
C ALA A 98 -11.36 -23.30 -1.07
N LYS A 99 -11.95 -24.36 -0.49
CA LYS A 99 -12.80 -24.28 0.72
C LYS A 99 -12.11 -24.82 1.97
N ASN A 100 -11.17 -25.75 1.82
CA ASN A 100 -10.51 -26.38 2.96
C ASN A 100 -9.09 -25.85 3.24
N GLY A 101 -8.53 -25.00 2.37
CA GLY A 101 -7.23 -24.35 2.53
C GLY A 101 -6.03 -25.29 2.62
N SER A 102 -6.14 -26.51 2.09
CA SER A 102 -5.09 -27.54 2.12
C SER A 102 -3.84 -27.14 1.33
N ILE A 103 -3.99 -26.25 0.36
CA ILE A 103 -2.89 -25.73 -0.46
C ILE A 103 -2.43 -24.41 0.15
N VAL A 104 -1.13 -24.29 0.39
CA VAL A 104 -0.51 -23.02 0.83
C VAL A 104 -0.75 -21.96 -0.24
N TYR A 105 -1.33 -20.83 0.16
CA TYR A 105 -1.71 -19.78 -0.79
C TYR A 105 -0.50 -19.24 -1.56
N ASP A 106 0.57 -18.89 -0.85
CA ASP A 106 1.85 -18.48 -1.44
C ASP A 106 2.93 -19.52 -1.11
N SER A 107 3.14 -20.43 -2.07
CA SER A 107 4.03 -21.59 -1.95
C SER A 107 5.42 -21.35 -2.56
N ASP A 108 5.88 -20.10 -2.57
CA ASP A 108 7.18 -19.73 -3.13
C ASP A 108 8.33 -20.40 -2.36
N SER A 109 9.19 -21.11 -3.07
CA SER A 109 10.29 -21.88 -2.49
C SER A 109 11.40 -21.02 -1.90
N ASP A 110 11.46 -19.74 -2.28
CA ASP A 110 12.47 -18.80 -1.78
C ASP A 110 12.06 -18.16 -0.44
N LEU A 111 10.87 -18.49 0.08
CA LEU A 111 10.46 -18.10 1.44
C LEU A 111 11.15 -18.98 2.47
N GLN A 112 11.61 -18.38 3.59
CA GLN A 112 12.20 -19.13 4.70
C GLN A 112 11.22 -20.16 5.29
N SER A 113 9.91 -19.87 5.23
CA SER A 113 8.82 -20.77 5.59
C SER A 113 7.61 -20.51 4.70
N PRO A 114 6.79 -21.53 4.36
CA PRO A 114 5.45 -21.28 3.83
C PRO A 114 4.69 -20.38 4.79
N PHE A 115 3.91 -19.44 4.24
CA PHE A 115 3.27 -18.41 5.05
C PHE A 115 2.25 -19.03 6.03
N PHE A 116 1.30 -19.85 5.57
CA PHE A 116 0.38 -20.53 6.47
C PHE A 116 0.44 -22.04 6.28
N ASP A 117 1.16 -22.71 7.19
CA ASP A 117 1.17 -24.17 7.27
C ASP A 117 -0.26 -24.67 7.56
N PRO A 118 -0.86 -25.49 6.68
CA PRO A 118 -2.21 -26.01 6.86
C PRO A 118 -2.44 -26.77 8.17
N ASN A 119 -1.40 -27.20 8.87
CA ASN A 119 -1.49 -28.00 10.10
C ASN A 119 -1.16 -27.22 11.37
N ARG A 120 -0.87 -25.93 11.27
CA ARG A 120 -0.56 -25.09 12.43
C ARG A 120 -1.69 -24.11 12.74
N PHE A 121 -1.70 -23.62 13.97
CA PHE A 121 -2.68 -22.66 14.47
C PHE A 121 -2.03 -21.28 14.70
N TYR A 122 -2.80 -20.25 14.38
CA TYR A 122 -2.39 -18.86 14.35
C TYR A 122 -3.41 -18.01 15.13
N PHE A 123 -2.92 -16.96 15.78
CA PHE A 123 -3.71 -16.01 16.54
C PHE A 123 -4.11 -14.80 15.69
N SER A 124 -5.34 -14.33 15.86
CA SER A 124 -5.91 -13.23 15.10
C SER A 124 -6.81 -12.35 15.98
N ARG A 125 -7.00 -11.11 15.51
CA ARG A 125 -7.82 -10.06 16.13
C ARG A 125 -9.07 -9.72 15.32
N GLY A 126 -9.68 -10.67 14.64
CA GLY A 126 -10.89 -10.44 13.83
C GLY A 126 -10.60 -9.68 12.53
N ARG A 127 -9.96 -8.51 12.62
CA ARG A 127 -9.54 -7.68 11.49
C ARG A 127 -8.24 -8.11 10.83
N ARG A 128 -7.27 -8.63 11.61
CA ARG A 128 -5.91 -9.01 11.16
C ARG A 128 -5.31 -10.15 11.97
N LEU A 129 -4.12 -10.61 11.58
CA LEU A 129 -3.30 -11.50 12.39
C LEU A 129 -2.74 -10.75 13.61
N ALA A 130 -2.65 -11.45 14.73
CA ALA A 130 -2.20 -10.82 15.96
C ALA A 130 -0.72 -10.43 15.88
N TRP A 131 -0.41 -9.19 16.23
CA TRP A 131 0.93 -8.61 16.07
C TRP A 131 1.64 -8.37 17.41
N ASN A 132 2.87 -8.88 17.56
CA ASN A 132 3.57 -8.91 18.85
C ASN A 132 3.83 -7.55 19.50
N VAL A 133 3.83 -6.47 18.73
CA VAL A 133 4.03 -5.11 19.25
C VAL A 133 2.80 -4.61 20.01
N LYS A 134 1.59 -5.02 19.59
CA LYS A 134 0.33 -4.43 20.05
C LYS A 134 -0.67 -5.44 20.63
N GLU A 135 -0.49 -6.73 20.36
CA GLU A 135 -1.54 -7.73 20.49
C GLU A 135 -0.97 -9.07 21.01
N GLY A 136 -1.52 -9.59 22.11
CA GLY A 136 -1.08 -10.88 22.69
C GLY A 136 -2.22 -11.91 22.86
N PRO A 137 -2.03 -13.21 22.55
CA PRO A 137 -0.88 -13.81 21.89
C PRO A 137 -0.78 -13.38 20.42
N TRP A 138 0.44 -13.36 19.89
CA TRP A 138 0.76 -12.89 18.55
C TRP A 138 1.10 -14.03 17.59
N THR A 139 0.87 -13.79 16.30
CA THR A 139 1.26 -14.64 15.17
C THR A 139 2.46 -14.08 14.43
N ILE A 140 2.45 -12.75 14.21
CA ILE A 140 3.49 -12.04 13.48
C ILE A 140 4.39 -11.35 14.52
N ASN A 141 5.70 -11.51 14.37
CA ASN A 141 6.69 -10.78 15.15
C ASN A 141 7.34 -9.70 14.29
N GLY A 142 7.26 -8.46 14.75
CA GLY A 142 7.84 -7.32 14.07
C GLY A 142 7.19 -7.12 12.70
N SER A 143 8.01 -6.84 11.72
CA SER A 143 7.60 -6.36 10.41
C SER A 143 7.77 -7.40 9.30
N ASP A 144 7.90 -8.66 9.65
CA ASP A 144 8.39 -9.67 8.72
C ASP A 144 7.33 -10.08 7.66
N PHE A 145 7.58 -9.78 6.37
CA PHE A 145 6.81 -10.39 5.26
C PHE A 145 7.28 -11.82 4.94
N GLU A 146 8.34 -12.36 5.53
CA GLU A 146 8.85 -13.69 5.17
C GLU A 146 8.00 -14.83 5.77
N GLY A 147 7.28 -14.59 6.87
CA GLY A 147 6.33 -15.57 7.44
C GLY A 147 5.84 -15.26 8.86
N PRO A 148 4.76 -15.93 9.32
CA PRO A 148 4.37 -15.89 10.72
C PRO A 148 5.39 -16.66 11.57
N LEU A 149 5.90 -16.00 12.59
CA LEU A 149 6.99 -16.50 13.43
C LEU A 149 6.48 -17.30 14.64
N ASN A 150 5.21 -17.17 15.01
CA ASN A 150 4.61 -17.92 16.10
C ASN A 150 3.32 -18.62 15.68
N SER A 151 3.34 -19.94 15.82
CA SER A 151 2.21 -20.80 15.51
C SER A 151 2.32 -22.11 16.28
N MET A 152 1.19 -22.74 16.55
CA MET A 152 1.12 -23.92 17.41
C MET A 152 0.83 -25.19 16.60
N GLY A 153 1.52 -26.28 16.93
CA GLY A 153 1.38 -27.57 16.23
C GLY A 153 0.24 -28.45 16.76
N ASP A 154 -0.24 -28.19 17.97
CA ASP A 154 -1.34 -28.95 18.59
C ASP A 154 -2.42 -28.02 19.16
N THR A 155 -3.64 -28.53 19.25
CA THR A 155 -4.82 -27.76 19.66
C THR A 155 -4.76 -27.32 21.11
N LEU A 156 -4.17 -28.13 22.01
CA LEU A 156 -4.14 -27.83 23.44
C LEU A 156 -3.22 -26.63 23.71
N THR A 157 -2.00 -26.67 23.17
CA THR A 157 -1.03 -25.57 23.22
C THR A 157 -1.60 -24.31 22.56
N ALA A 158 -2.29 -24.45 21.42
CA ALA A 158 -2.97 -23.32 20.76
C ALA A 158 -4.00 -22.65 21.67
N CYS A 159 -4.89 -23.43 22.29
CA CYS A 159 -5.94 -22.93 23.17
C CYS A 159 -5.35 -22.26 24.42
N TYR A 160 -4.35 -22.88 25.06
CA TYR A 160 -3.70 -22.30 26.24
C TYR A 160 -2.90 -21.03 25.92
N ALA A 161 -2.20 -21.00 24.79
CA ALA A 161 -1.55 -19.78 24.33
C ALA A 161 -2.57 -18.68 24.01
N GLY A 162 -3.75 -19.04 23.45
CA GLY A 162 -4.90 -18.16 23.21
C GLY A 162 -5.35 -17.36 24.43
N VAL A 163 -5.23 -17.97 25.60
CA VAL A 163 -5.56 -17.40 26.91
C VAL A 163 -4.32 -17.11 27.76
N GLY A 164 -3.15 -17.00 27.11
CA GLY A 164 -1.85 -16.64 27.69
C GLY A 164 -1.39 -17.48 28.88
N TRP A 165 -1.68 -18.79 28.86
CA TRP A 165 -1.21 -19.77 29.85
C TRP A 165 -1.59 -19.47 31.30
N ASP A 166 -2.63 -18.68 31.54
CA ASP A 166 -3.10 -18.40 32.89
C ASP A 166 -3.88 -19.60 33.46
N THR A 167 -3.18 -20.51 34.12
CA THR A 167 -3.80 -21.69 34.75
C THR A 167 -4.60 -21.36 36.01
N THR A 168 -4.64 -20.10 36.44
CA THR A 168 -5.50 -19.67 37.55
C THR A 168 -6.93 -19.49 37.07
N ASP A 169 -7.09 -18.75 35.96
CA ASP A 169 -8.38 -18.48 35.33
C ASP A 169 -8.80 -19.61 34.38
N TYR A 170 -7.83 -20.34 33.82
CA TYR A 170 -8.05 -21.43 32.87
C TYR A 170 -7.37 -22.71 33.40
N PRO A 171 -7.90 -23.32 34.47
CA PRO A 171 -7.22 -24.41 35.17
C PRO A 171 -6.84 -25.59 34.27
N TYR A 172 -5.58 -26.01 34.40
CA TYR A 172 -5.04 -27.25 33.86
C TYR A 172 -5.01 -28.28 35.00
N GLY A 173 -6.07 -29.08 35.13
CA GLY A 173 -6.34 -29.81 36.37
C GLY A 173 -5.49 -31.07 36.58
N ALA A 174 -4.88 -31.19 37.77
CA ALA A 174 -4.55 -32.47 38.40
C ALA A 174 -5.85 -33.22 38.72
N GLY A 175 -6.21 -34.16 37.83
CA GLY A 175 -7.53 -34.80 37.78
C GLY A 175 -8.09 -34.92 36.35
N GLY A 176 -7.48 -34.24 35.37
CA GLY A 176 -7.72 -34.44 33.94
C GLY A 176 -8.85 -33.60 33.31
N SER A 177 -9.54 -32.75 34.07
CA SER A 177 -10.61 -31.90 33.54
C SER A 177 -10.10 -30.51 33.14
N LEU A 178 -10.20 -30.17 31.85
CA LEU A 178 -9.95 -28.84 31.30
C LEU A 178 -11.12 -27.89 31.60
N SER A 179 -10.90 -26.58 31.64
CA SER A 179 -12.00 -25.60 31.71
C SER A 179 -12.95 -25.72 30.52
N SER A 180 -14.20 -25.29 30.66
CA SER A 180 -15.19 -25.47 29.58
C SER A 180 -14.81 -24.64 28.34
N LEU A 181 -14.23 -23.46 28.53
CA LEU A 181 -13.70 -22.63 27.44
C LEU A 181 -12.55 -23.31 26.67
N ILE A 182 -11.62 -23.98 27.37
CA ILE A 182 -10.52 -24.71 26.71
C ILE A 182 -11.05 -25.94 25.97
N ASN A 183 -11.99 -26.67 26.54
CA ASN A 183 -12.66 -27.78 25.85
C ASN A 183 -13.41 -27.32 24.59
N GLU A 184 -14.12 -26.18 24.68
CA GLU A 184 -14.79 -25.57 23.52
C GLU A 184 -13.77 -25.21 22.44
N CYS A 185 -12.69 -24.52 22.81
CA CYS A 185 -11.62 -24.15 21.89
C CYS A 185 -11.04 -25.38 21.17
N MET A 186 -10.67 -26.43 21.91
CA MET A 186 -10.11 -27.64 21.31
C MET A 186 -11.09 -28.32 20.37
N THR A 187 -12.37 -28.42 20.78
CA THR A 187 -13.44 -28.99 19.96
C THR A 187 -13.59 -28.19 18.66
N CYS A 188 -13.58 -26.87 18.74
CA CYS A 188 -13.71 -25.99 17.60
C CYS A 188 -12.53 -26.08 16.64
N LEU A 189 -11.30 -26.07 17.14
CA LEU A 189 -10.11 -26.25 16.31
C LEU A 189 -10.08 -27.63 15.65
N ALA A 190 -10.52 -28.68 16.34
CA ALA A 190 -10.57 -30.03 15.79
C ALA A 190 -11.68 -30.23 14.75
N THR A 191 -12.85 -29.62 14.94
CA THR A 191 -14.06 -29.88 14.12
C THR A 191 -14.33 -28.82 13.05
N LYS A 192 -13.88 -27.59 13.26
CA LYS A 192 -14.07 -26.45 12.36
C LYS A 192 -12.78 -25.81 11.88
N GLY A 193 -11.63 -26.05 12.54
CA GLY A 193 -10.35 -25.43 12.18
C GLY A 193 -10.23 -23.96 12.59
N TRP A 194 -11.19 -23.42 13.33
CA TRP A 194 -11.17 -22.06 13.86
C TRP A 194 -11.95 -22.01 15.17
N TRP A 195 -11.65 -21.02 16.01
CA TRP A 195 -12.35 -20.73 17.25
C TRP A 195 -12.50 -19.22 17.45
N ARG A 196 -13.74 -18.78 17.73
CA ARG A 196 -14.04 -17.41 18.18
C ARG A 196 -13.91 -17.36 19.70
N GLY A 197 -12.91 -16.64 20.20
CA GLY A 197 -12.57 -16.59 21.61
C GLY A 197 -13.13 -15.40 22.38
N PRO A 198 -12.55 -15.11 23.56
CA PRO A 198 -12.93 -13.97 24.41
C PRO A 198 -12.80 -12.61 23.71
N ILE A 199 -13.56 -11.63 24.21
CA ILE A 199 -13.43 -10.21 23.85
C ILE A 199 -12.44 -9.56 24.79
N VAL A 200 -11.49 -8.80 24.25
CA VAL A 200 -10.61 -7.94 25.05
C VAL A 200 -11.43 -6.84 25.71
N THR A 201 -11.24 -6.66 27.01
CA THR A 201 -11.87 -5.64 27.85
C THR A 201 -10.80 -4.84 28.60
N SER A 202 -11.21 -3.81 29.33
CA SER A 202 -10.33 -3.06 30.23
C SER A 202 -9.70 -3.92 31.35
N ASN A 203 -10.27 -5.10 31.65
CA ASN A 203 -9.79 -6.01 32.68
C ASN A 203 -8.87 -7.12 32.13
N THR A 204 -8.67 -7.17 30.82
CA THR A 204 -7.78 -8.15 30.18
C THR A 204 -6.34 -7.88 30.60
N SER A 205 -5.59 -8.94 30.91
CA SER A 205 -4.17 -8.85 31.27
C SER A 205 -3.40 -8.09 30.19
N PRO A 206 -2.49 -7.15 30.53
CA PRO A 206 -1.72 -6.38 29.55
C PRO A 206 -0.99 -7.26 28.53
N SER A 207 -0.44 -8.40 28.98
CA SER A 207 0.23 -9.38 28.12
C SER A 207 -0.68 -10.08 27.11
N GLN A 208 -2.00 -9.93 27.27
CA GLN A 208 -3.02 -10.54 26.43
C GLN A 208 -3.99 -9.50 25.84
N ALA A 209 -3.65 -8.21 25.96
CA ALA A 209 -4.50 -7.13 25.49
C ALA A 209 -4.63 -7.14 23.96
N GLY A 210 -5.70 -6.51 23.49
CA GLY A 210 -6.03 -6.31 22.09
C GLY A 210 -5.33 -5.09 21.51
N PRO A 211 -5.58 -4.78 20.22
CA PRO A 211 -4.98 -3.62 19.59
C PRO A 211 -5.32 -2.37 20.40
N TRP A 212 -4.30 -1.56 20.64
CA TRP A 212 -4.45 -0.26 21.25
C TRP A 212 -4.85 0.70 20.13
N GLN A 213 -5.79 1.59 20.42
CA GLN A 213 -6.00 2.74 19.54
C GLN A 213 -4.72 3.57 19.61
N GLU A 214 -4.04 3.73 18.48
CA GLU A 214 -2.94 4.69 18.46
C GLU A 214 -3.50 6.10 18.65
N ILE A 215 -2.70 6.93 19.30
CA ILE A 215 -2.94 8.36 19.30
C ILE A 215 -2.94 8.81 17.84
N GLY A 216 -3.98 9.54 17.43
CA GLY A 216 -4.09 9.96 16.03
C GLY A 216 -4.89 9.02 15.11
N GLN A 217 -5.42 7.90 15.61
CA GLN A 217 -6.16 6.93 14.80
C GLN A 217 -7.66 6.88 15.11
N PRO A 218 -8.51 6.46 14.16
CA PRO A 218 -9.91 6.17 14.46
C PRO A 218 -10.00 5.03 15.48
N PRO A 219 -11.08 4.96 16.27
CA PRO A 219 -11.34 3.80 17.11
C PRO A 219 -11.30 2.52 16.27
N PRO A 220 -10.59 1.46 16.73
CA PRO A 220 -10.63 0.18 16.06
C PRO A 220 -12.06 -0.34 15.94
N PRO A 221 -12.38 -1.08 14.86
CA PRO A 221 -13.69 -1.69 14.71
C PRO A 221 -13.93 -2.72 15.83
N PRO A 222 -15.19 -3.02 16.23
CA PRO A 222 -15.48 -4.00 17.28
C PRO A 222 -14.81 -5.37 17.07
N GLU A 223 -14.69 -5.81 15.81
CA GLU A 223 -14.00 -7.01 15.36
C GLU A 223 -12.55 -7.08 15.89
N ALA A 224 -11.89 -5.93 16.00
CA ALA A 224 -10.50 -5.79 16.44
C ALA A 224 -10.26 -6.33 17.86
N PHE A 225 -11.28 -6.32 18.71
CA PHE A 225 -11.17 -6.73 20.11
C PHE A 225 -11.43 -8.21 20.32
N ARG A 226 -11.90 -8.94 19.31
CA ARG A 226 -12.14 -10.37 19.41
C ARG A 226 -10.86 -11.17 19.26
N LYS A 227 -10.60 -12.11 20.17
CA LYS A 227 -9.56 -13.12 20.00
C LYS A 227 -10.04 -14.23 19.07
N TRP A 228 -9.21 -14.60 18.11
CA TRP A 228 -9.44 -15.73 17.22
C TRP A 228 -8.23 -16.66 17.22
N ILE A 229 -8.48 -17.97 17.13
CA ILE A 229 -7.47 -18.94 16.74
C ILE A 229 -7.91 -19.56 15.42
N LEU A 230 -7.03 -19.54 14.43
CA LEU A 230 -7.28 -19.96 13.07
C LEU A 230 -6.26 -21.01 12.67
N ARG A 231 -6.69 -22.11 12.08
CA ARG A 231 -5.79 -23.04 11.40
C ARG A 231 -5.25 -22.35 10.14
N GLY A 232 -4.01 -22.66 9.75
CA GLY A 232 -3.41 -22.10 8.53
C GLY A 232 -4.25 -22.33 7.28
N ARG A 233 -5.04 -23.40 7.26
CA ARG A 233 -6.09 -23.66 6.26
C ARG A 233 -7.07 -22.50 6.07
N VAL A 234 -7.57 -21.91 7.16
CA VAL A 234 -8.49 -20.76 7.09
C VAL A 234 -7.80 -19.59 6.39
N LEU A 235 -6.55 -19.33 6.76
CA LEU A 235 -5.72 -18.27 6.22
C LEU A 235 -5.27 -18.52 4.78
N ASN A 236 -5.21 -19.77 4.33
CA ASN A 236 -4.95 -20.10 2.93
C ASN A 236 -6.18 -19.85 2.02
N VAL A 237 -7.39 -19.90 2.57
CA VAL A 237 -8.62 -19.56 1.82
C VAL A 237 -8.84 -18.05 1.78
N ARG A 238 -8.62 -17.35 2.90
CA ARG A 238 -8.75 -15.89 3.01
C ARG A 238 -7.51 -15.29 3.70
N PRO A 239 -6.39 -15.17 2.98
CA PRO A 239 -5.17 -14.60 3.53
C PRO A 239 -5.31 -13.08 3.78
N PRO A 240 -4.47 -12.50 4.66
CA PRO A 240 -4.33 -11.05 4.79
C PRO A 240 -3.99 -10.37 3.47
N LYS A 241 -4.32 -9.08 3.34
CA LYS A 241 -4.22 -8.35 2.09
C LYS A 241 -2.83 -8.39 1.49
N PHE A 242 -1.81 -8.23 2.32
CA PHE A 242 -0.43 -8.26 1.85
C PHE A 242 0.03 -9.59 1.27
N VAL A 243 -0.43 -10.73 1.81
CA VAL A 243 -0.06 -12.04 1.29
C VAL A 243 -0.64 -12.20 -0.12
N VAL A 244 -1.85 -11.66 -0.32
CA VAL A 244 -2.47 -11.57 -1.65
C VAL A 244 -1.64 -10.68 -2.58
N ALA A 245 -1.37 -9.43 -2.18
CA ALA A 245 -0.64 -8.46 -2.99
C ALA A 245 0.74 -8.98 -3.39
N ARG A 246 1.50 -9.54 -2.43
CA ARG A 246 2.80 -10.16 -2.65
C ARG A 246 2.73 -11.29 -3.66
N LYS A 247 1.86 -12.29 -3.45
CA LYS A 247 1.72 -13.43 -4.36
C LYS A 247 1.35 -12.96 -5.77
N VAL A 248 0.32 -12.12 -5.87
CA VAL A 248 -0.17 -11.65 -7.16
C VAL A 248 0.89 -10.85 -7.90
N LEU A 249 1.62 -9.97 -7.22
CA LEU A 249 2.72 -9.22 -7.82
C LEU A 249 3.80 -10.17 -8.35
N LYS A 250 4.19 -11.20 -7.59
CA LYS A 250 5.14 -12.22 -8.07
C LYS A 250 4.63 -12.95 -9.31
N ASP A 251 3.35 -13.29 -9.36
CA ASP A 251 2.75 -13.93 -10.53
C ASP A 251 2.77 -12.99 -11.75
N VAL A 252 2.48 -11.70 -11.56
CA VAL A 252 2.60 -10.68 -12.62
C VAL A 252 4.05 -10.52 -13.09
N ILE A 253 5.01 -10.40 -12.16
CA ILE A 253 6.45 -10.33 -12.44
C ILE A 253 6.92 -11.57 -13.20
N ARG A 254 6.34 -12.75 -13.01
CA ARG A 254 6.72 -13.94 -13.78
C ARG A 254 6.18 -13.94 -15.20
N MET A 255 5.01 -13.35 -15.41
CA MET A 255 4.26 -13.48 -16.67
C MET A 255 4.42 -12.31 -17.62
N ALA A 256 4.74 -11.10 -17.15
CA ALA A 256 4.64 -9.89 -17.95
C ALA A 256 5.90 -9.67 -18.83
N PRO A 257 5.85 -9.87 -20.17
CA PRO A 257 7.00 -9.62 -21.06
C PRO A 257 7.16 -8.12 -21.36
N GLY A 258 8.26 -7.73 -22.00
CA GLY A 258 8.38 -6.46 -22.71
C GLY A 258 8.49 -5.22 -21.82
N VAL A 259 8.78 -5.37 -20.52
CA VAL A 259 8.73 -4.28 -19.54
C VAL A 259 9.91 -4.37 -18.59
N ARG A 260 10.61 -3.25 -18.40
CA ARG A 260 11.60 -3.09 -17.33
C ARG A 260 10.87 -2.87 -16.01
N MET A 261 11.24 -3.64 -14.98
CA MET A 261 10.52 -3.66 -13.71
C MET A 261 11.43 -3.28 -12.55
N GLY A 262 10.91 -2.47 -11.64
CA GLY A 262 11.49 -2.18 -10.33
C GLY A 262 10.45 -2.38 -9.23
N VAL A 263 10.90 -2.49 -7.98
CA VAL A 263 10.03 -2.67 -6.81
C VAL A 263 10.44 -1.67 -5.74
N ALA A 264 9.47 -0.90 -5.27
CA ALA A 264 9.60 0.07 -4.19
C ALA A 264 8.46 -0.13 -3.17
N THR A 265 8.67 0.41 -1.97
CA THR A 265 7.67 0.45 -0.89
C THR A 265 7.67 1.82 -0.23
N PHE A 266 6.75 2.07 0.70
CA PHE A 266 6.85 3.27 1.52
C PHE A 266 8.13 3.24 2.36
N GLY A 267 8.61 4.44 2.69
CA GLY A 267 9.85 4.67 3.41
C GLY A 267 9.88 4.08 4.81
N GLU A 268 11.10 4.02 5.37
CA GLU A 268 11.36 3.61 6.75
C GLU A 268 11.81 4.77 7.64
N ASP A 269 12.17 5.90 7.01
CA ASP A 269 12.25 7.17 7.70
C ASP A 269 10.84 7.42 8.25
N HIS A 270 10.71 7.76 9.52
CA HIS A 270 9.47 8.24 10.14
C HIS A 270 9.65 9.72 10.47
N GLY A 271 10.34 10.40 9.55
CA GLY A 271 10.75 11.77 9.66
C GLY A 271 9.61 12.66 9.21
N TRP A 272 9.96 13.88 8.81
CA TRP A 272 8.97 14.73 8.17
C TRP A 272 8.71 14.23 6.74
N PHE A 273 9.75 14.11 5.92
CA PHE A 273 9.65 13.51 4.61
C PHE A 273 10.14 12.06 4.58
N ASP A 274 9.29 11.13 4.15
CA ASP A 274 9.58 9.70 4.14
C ASP A 274 9.77 9.16 2.71
N PRO A 275 11.00 9.20 2.18
CA PRO A 275 11.26 8.75 0.82
C PRO A 275 10.97 7.26 0.66
N ALA A 276 10.45 6.87 -0.49
CA ALA A 276 10.23 5.47 -0.83
C ALA A 276 11.52 4.66 -0.70
N LEU A 277 11.37 3.44 -0.18
CA LEU A 277 12.44 2.47 -0.21
C LEU A 277 12.44 1.77 -1.57
N LEU A 278 13.36 2.13 -2.46
CA LEU A 278 13.57 1.43 -3.73
C LEU A 278 14.36 0.13 -3.48
N ILE A 279 13.63 -0.96 -3.23
CA ILE A 279 14.22 -2.26 -2.90
C ILE A 279 14.94 -2.87 -4.10
N GLU A 280 14.40 -2.69 -5.30
CA GLU A 280 15.04 -3.12 -6.53
C GLU A 280 14.85 -2.08 -7.65
N PRO A 281 15.95 -1.48 -8.16
CA PRO A 281 15.90 -0.58 -9.30
C PRO A 281 15.38 -1.25 -10.58
N LEU A 282 14.98 -0.43 -11.55
CA LEU A 282 14.59 -0.89 -12.88
C LEU A 282 15.67 -1.77 -13.50
N ARG A 283 15.22 -2.89 -14.06
CA ARG A 283 16.06 -3.85 -14.76
C ARG A 283 15.39 -4.37 -16.03
N PRO A 284 16.16 -4.81 -17.04
CA PRO A 284 17.63 -4.80 -17.05
C PRO A 284 18.21 -3.39 -17.25
N SER A 285 19.55 -3.29 -17.34
CA SER A 285 20.25 -2.04 -17.67
C SER A 285 19.81 -1.52 -19.04
N CYS A 286 20.17 -0.29 -19.38
CA CYS A 286 19.79 0.27 -20.68
C CYS A 286 20.38 -0.47 -21.87
N ASP A 287 21.62 -0.94 -21.75
CA ASP A 287 22.31 -1.72 -22.79
C ASP A 287 21.61 -3.05 -23.10
N ASP A 288 20.93 -3.60 -22.09
CA ASP A 288 20.12 -4.82 -22.20
C ASP A 288 18.64 -4.53 -22.48
N SER A 289 18.26 -3.27 -22.64
CA SER A 289 16.86 -2.85 -22.83
C SER A 289 16.59 -2.23 -24.19
N ILE A 290 17.62 -1.69 -24.85
CA ILE A 290 17.50 -0.95 -26.11
C ILE A 290 18.39 -1.63 -27.16
N PRO A 291 17.89 -1.82 -28.41
CA PRO A 291 16.56 -1.43 -28.89
C PRO A 291 15.43 -2.38 -28.50
N ALA A 292 15.74 -3.59 -28.06
CA ALA A 292 14.78 -4.58 -27.62
C ALA A 292 15.20 -5.14 -26.27
N ILE A 293 14.23 -5.43 -25.42
CA ILE A 293 14.51 -5.93 -24.07
C ILE A 293 15.09 -7.34 -24.11
N ASN A 294 16.19 -7.53 -23.39
CA ASN A 294 16.74 -8.84 -23.10
C ASN A 294 15.99 -9.45 -21.91
N GLU A 295 14.96 -10.24 -22.22
CA GLU A 295 14.11 -10.93 -21.25
C GLU A 295 14.89 -11.79 -20.25
N THR A 296 16.05 -12.33 -20.64
CA THR A 296 16.88 -13.13 -19.74
C THR A 296 17.57 -12.30 -18.65
N GLN A 297 17.82 -11.02 -18.93
CA GLN A 297 18.47 -10.09 -18.00
C GLN A 297 17.49 -9.38 -17.06
N LEU A 298 16.17 -9.51 -17.30
CA LEU A 298 15.15 -9.07 -16.33
C LEU A 298 15.33 -9.75 -14.98
N ASN A 299 15.90 -10.96 -14.94
CA ASN A 299 16.15 -11.71 -13.73
C ASN A 299 14.92 -11.70 -12.79
N ARG A 300 13.81 -12.22 -13.33
CA ARG A 300 12.52 -12.35 -12.64
C ARG A 300 12.64 -13.06 -11.28
N PRO A 301 13.47 -14.11 -11.10
CA PRO A 301 13.67 -14.73 -9.79
C PRO A 301 14.12 -13.73 -8.73
N ARG A 302 15.05 -12.83 -9.06
CA ARG A 302 15.49 -11.78 -8.13
C ARG A 302 14.37 -10.77 -7.84
N LEU A 303 13.59 -10.36 -8.83
CA LEU A 303 12.41 -9.49 -8.59
C LEU A 303 11.39 -10.16 -7.66
N THR A 304 11.15 -11.47 -7.81
CA THR A 304 10.27 -12.19 -6.89
C THR A 304 10.86 -12.35 -5.51
N GLN A 305 12.18 -12.51 -5.39
CA GLN A 305 12.89 -12.59 -4.10
C GLN A 305 12.84 -11.28 -3.33
N VAL A 306 12.99 -10.12 -3.99
CA VAL A 306 12.88 -8.83 -3.28
C VAL A 306 11.46 -8.57 -2.78
N VAL A 307 10.44 -9.00 -3.52
CA VAL A 307 9.03 -8.94 -3.08
C VAL A 307 8.79 -9.82 -1.84
N ASN A 308 9.53 -10.92 -1.68
CA ASN A 308 9.46 -11.75 -0.48
C ASN A 308 10.07 -11.09 0.78
N ARG A 309 10.98 -10.13 0.59
CA ARG A 309 11.77 -9.49 1.66
C ARG A 309 11.31 -8.09 2.02
N VAL A 310 10.15 -7.67 1.51
CA VAL A 310 9.52 -6.41 1.93
C VAL A 310 9.26 -6.49 3.44
N ASP A 311 9.26 -5.37 4.14
CA ASP A 311 8.95 -5.36 5.57
C ASP A 311 7.77 -4.45 5.91
N PHE A 312 6.86 -4.91 6.78
CA PHE A 312 5.72 -4.17 7.33
C PHE A 312 6.17 -3.21 8.42
N ARG A 313 6.82 -2.13 8.00
CA ARG A 313 7.48 -1.21 8.94
C ARG A 313 6.81 0.14 8.99
N ASN A 314 5.88 0.38 8.09
CA ASN A 314 5.25 1.68 7.99
C ASN A 314 3.87 1.66 8.70
N ASN A 315 3.63 2.58 9.61
CA ASN A 315 2.31 2.83 10.20
C ASN A 315 1.54 3.92 9.42
N GLU A 316 2.26 4.62 8.55
CA GLU A 316 1.81 5.67 7.66
C GLU A 316 1.54 5.10 6.26
N ARG A 317 0.82 5.88 5.47
CA ARG A 317 0.51 5.57 4.07
C ARG A 317 0.99 6.75 3.24
N SER A 318 2.30 6.98 3.24
CA SER A 318 3.02 8.10 2.63
C SER A 318 3.11 7.98 1.10
N THR A 319 1.95 7.89 0.44
CA THR A 319 1.82 7.69 -1.02
C THR A 319 2.40 8.86 -1.82
N GLY A 320 2.08 10.10 -1.47
CA GLY A 320 2.56 11.31 -2.11
C GLY A 320 4.06 11.49 -1.92
N GLU A 321 4.57 11.30 -0.71
CA GLU A 321 6.01 11.37 -0.43
C GLU A 321 6.81 10.28 -1.14
N ALA A 322 6.28 9.05 -1.16
CA ALA A 322 6.85 7.96 -1.91
C ALA A 322 6.84 8.24 -3.41
N LEU A 323 5.75 8.76 -3.98
CA LEU A 323 5.69 9.16 -5.38
C LEU A 323 6.69 10.29 -5.69
N PHE A 324 6.77 11.31 -4.84
CA PHE A 324 7.72 12.42 -4.98
C PHE A 324 9.15 11.89 -5.02
N SER A 325 9.51 10.99 -4.09
CA SER A 325 10.84 10.37 -4.07
C SER A 325 11.15 9.54 -5.33
N LEU A 326 10.16 8.82 -5.87
CA LEU A 326 10.29 8.10 -7.13
C LEU A 326 10.42 9.05 -8.32
N GLY A 327 9.87 10.27 -8.25
CA GLY A 327 10.20 11.34 -9.19
C GLY A 327 11.70 11.65 -9.20
N GLY A 328 12.31 11.73 -8.02
CA GLY A 328 13.76 11.84 -7.85
C GLY A 328 14.52 10.69 -8.52
N TYR A 329 14.04 9.45 -8.38
CA TYR A 329 14.60 8.28 -9.08
C TYR A 329 14.52 8.40 -10.62
N PHE A 330 13.39 8.86 -11.14
CA PHE A 330 13.19 9.06 -12.59
C PHE A 330 13.87 10.32 -13.14
N SER A 331 14.38 11.19 -12.27
CA SER A 331 15.04 12.42 -12.69
C SER A 331 16.49 12.22 -13.15
N SER A 332 17.05 13.23 -13.81
CA SER A 332 18.47 13.30 -14.16
C SER A 332 19.37 13.77 -13.00
N GLN A 333 18.93 13.64 -11.74
CA GLN A 333 19.65 14.11 -10.55
C GLN A 333 21.16 13.77 -10.53
N ARG A 334 21.55 12.55 -10.94
CA ARG A 334 22.98 12.17 -10.95
C ARG A 334 23.79 12.72 -12.13
N THR A 335 23.11 13.22 -13.16
CA THR A 335 23.71 13.69 -14.40
C THR A 335 23.82 15.22 -14.42
N ASP A 336 22.76 15.94 -14.06
CA ASP A 336 22.66 17.41 -14.17
C ASP A 336 22.12 18.10 -12.90
N ASN A 337 21.85 17.33 -11.83
CA ASN A 337 21.21 17.80 -10.60
C ASN A 337 19.81 18.39 -10.78
N GLN A 338 19.05 17.98 -11.81
CA GLN A 338 17.71 18.51 -12.12
C GLN A 338 16.81 18.61 -10.88
N TRP A 339 16.70 17.53 -10.10
CA TRP A 339 15.80 17.47 -8.95
C TRP A 339 16.23 18.41 -7.81
N ALA A 340 17.52 18.45 -7.51
CA ALA A 340 18.08 19.35 -6.51
C ALA A 340 17.94 20.81 -6.95
N ASN A 341 18.10 21.12 -8.24
CA ASN A 341 17.93 22.48 -8.75
C ASN A 341 16.50 23.00 -8.53
N TRP A 342 15.49 22.13 -8.56
CA TRP A 342 14.12 22.49 -8.18
C TRP A 342 13.93 22.56 -6.67
N PHE A 343 14.31 21.51 -5.93
CA PHE A 343 13.88 21.34 -4.54
C PHE A 343 14.95 21.63 -3.49
N THR A 344 15.78 22.66 -3.71
CA THR A 344 16.75 23.13 -2.72
C THR A 344 16.11 24.16 -1.78
N GLN A 345 16.26 23.97 -0.47
CA GLN A 345 15.83 24.94 0.54
C GLN A 345 16.78 26.18 0.59
N PRO A 346 16.29 27.37 0.96
CA PRO A 346 14.92 27.66 1.36
C PRO A 346 13.97 27.76 0.16
N LEU A 347 12.85 27.05 0.20
CA LEU A 347 11.69 27.43 -0.61
C LEU A 347 11.05 28.63 0.09
N ASN A 348 10.81 29.72 -0.63
CA ASN A 348 10.27 30.96 -0.04
C ASN A 348 8.86 31.30 -0.55
N PRO A 349 7.83 30.48 -0.26
CA PRO A 349 6.49 30.68 -0.80
C PRO A 349 5.57 31.59 0.05
N GLY A 350 6.03 32.17 1.16
CA GLY A 350 5.20 33.00 2.05
C GLY A 350 4.71 32.30 3.33
N TRP A 351 3.48 32.56 3.78
CA TRP A 351 2.89 32.05 5.05
C TRP A 351 1.82 30.98 4.79
N GLY A 352 1.80 29.92 5.62
CA GLY A 352 0.61 29.04 5.76
C GLY A 352 0.54 27.73 4.95
N TRP A 353 1.56 27.31 4.21
CA TRP A 353 1.55 26.03 3.48
C TRP A 353 2.61 25.04 4.00
N PRO A 354 2.36 23.72 3.96
CA PRO A 354 3.41 22.73 4.17
C PRO A 354 4.58 22.99 3.22
N GLY A 355 5.76 23.30 3.78
CA GLY A 355 6.98 23.64 3.03
C GLY A 355 7.36 25.13 2.97
N ALA A 356 6.59 26.04 3.57
CA ALA A 356 6.96 27.45 3.67
C ALA A 356 7.80 27.78 4.93
N TRP A 357 8.69 28.79 4.86
CA TRP A 357 9.49 29.26 6.02
C TRP A 357 8.62 29.73 7.20
N ASN A 358 7.38 30.19 6.93
CA ASN A 358 6.35 30.45 7.94
C ASN A 358 5.08 29.61 7.68
N GLY A 359 5.23 28.43 7.12
CA GLY A 359 4.15 27.48 6.86
C GLY A 359 3.54 26.97 8.15
N GLY A 360 2.22 26.96 8.22
CA GLY A 360 1.47 26.32 9.29
C GLY A 360 0.75 25.10 8.74
N THR A 361 0.49 24.14 9.60
CA THR A 361 -0.52 23.11 9.39
C THR A 361 -1.61 23.32 10.40
N TYR A 362 -2.76 22.68 10.19
CA TYR A 362 -3.69 22.54 11.30
C TYR A 362 -3.01 21.80 12.46
N ASP A 363 -3.42 22.14 13.67
CA ASP A 363 -3.12 21.36 14.85
C ASP A 363 -3.58 19.92 14.60
N ASP A 364 -2.80 18.95 15.08
CA ASP A 364 -3.21 17.56 15.03
C ASP A 364 -4.54 17.42 15.78
N PRO A 365 -5.63 17.01 15.09
CA PRO A 365 -6.98 17.00 15.67
C PRO A 365 -7.14 15.99 16.81
N TYR A 366 -6.18 15.08 17.00
CA TYR A 366 -6.23 14.03 18.00
C TYR A 366 -5.27 14.24 19.16
N THR A 367 -4.06 14.75 18.90
CA THR A 367 -3.11 15.06 19.98
C THR A 367 -3.30 16.48 20.52
N GLY A 368 -3.91 17.37 19.74
CA GLY A 368 -3.89 18.81 19.99
C GLY A 368 -2.48 19.41 19.84
N MET A 369 -1.55 18.68 19.22
CA MET A 369 -0.21 19.18 18.92
C MET A 369 -0.34 20.34 17.95
N SER A 370 0.23 21.49 18.32
CA SER A 370 0.22 22.68 17.49
C SER A 370 0.80 22.36 16.11
N GLY A 371 0.19 22.87 15.05
CA GLY A 371 0.75 22.79 13.71
C GLY A 371 2.20 23.30 13.69
N ALA A 372 3.08 22.57 13.02
CA ALA A 372 4.51 22.86 12.94
C ALA A 372 4.89 23.45 11.57
N SER A 373 6.08 24.04 11.49
CA SER A 373 6.70 24.44 10.21
C SER A 373 7.43 23.25 9.57
N TRP A 374 7.12 22.97 8.30
CA TRP A 374 7.59 21.78 7.57
C TRP A 374 8.75 22.09 6.63
N GLY A 375 9.63 21.11 6.39
CA GLY A 375 10.74 21.26 5.45
C GLY A 375 11.91 22.10 5.98
N MET A 376 12.09 22.21 7.30
CA MET A 376 13.14 23.06 7.89
C MET A 376 14.57 22.57 7.62
N ALA A 377 14.78 21.29 7.35
CA ALA A 377 16.10 20.77 7.05
C ALA A 377 16.52 21.20 5.64
N SER A 378 17.75 21.70 5.48
CA SER A 378 18.28 22.15 4.18
C SER A 378 18.33 21.06 3.12
N ASN A 379 18.22 19.80 3.53
CA ASN A 379 18.22 18.61 2.70
C ASN A 379 16.96 17.75 2.87
N GLU A 380 15.84 18.29 3.38
CA GLU A 380 14.63 17.50 3.66
C GLU A 380 14.20 16.65 2.46
N TRP A 381 14.08 17.26 1.28
CA TRP A 381 13.70 16.54 0.04
C TRP A 381 14.89 15.96 -0.72
N LEU A 382 16.11 16.18 -0.24
CA LEU A 382 17.36 15.68 -0.80
C LEU A 382 18.07 14.75 0.18
N LYS A 383 17.30 14.09 1.07
CA LYS A 383 17.83 13.31 2.20
C LYS A 383 18.90 12.33 1.72
N PRO A 384 20.16 12.49 2.16
CA PRO A 384 21.19 11.50 1.89
C PRO A 384 20.91 10.25 2.73
N PRO A 385 21.51 9.10 2.36
CA PRO A 385 21.49 7.96 3.25
C PRO A 385 22.11 8.32 4.61
N ALA A 386 21.47 7.86 5.68
CA ALA A 386 21.87 8.15 7.05
C ALA A 386 21.74 6.90 7.92
N THR A 387 22.24 6.97 9.14
CA THR A 387 21.97 5.97 10.17
C THR A 387 21.24 6.67 11.30
N ASP A 388 20.06 6.17 11.65
CA ASP A 388 19.28 6.64 12.78
C ASP A 388 20.16 6.54 14.04
N PRO A 389 20.44 7.67 14.72
CA PRO A 389 21.34 7.68 15.88
C PRO A 389 20.76 6.98 17.11
N VAL A 390 19.45 6.79 17.19
CA VAL A 390 18.73 6.13 18.29
C VAL A 390 18.63 4.63 18.06
N THR A 391 18.20 4.23 16.87
CA THR A 391 17.95 2.80 16.57
C THR A 391 19.15 2.11 15.93
N GLY A 392 20.14 2.86 15.43
CA GLY A 392 21.27 2.34 14.66
C GLY A 392 20.88 1.83 13.27
N ARG A 393 19.64 2.07 12.85
CA ARG A 393 19.10 1.57 11.58
C ARG A 393 19.58 2.41 10.40
N TYR A 394 19.91 1.76 9.30
CA TYR A 394 20.27 2.43 8.06
C TYR A 394 19.02 2.93 7.34
N LEU A 395 18.99 4.22 7.02
CA LEU A 395 17.95 4.88 6.24
C LEU A 395 18.54 5.20 4.86
N SER A 396 17.92 4.73 3.79
CA SER A 396 18.47 4.89 2.43
C SER A 396 18.41 6.32 1.91
N GLY A 397 17.56 7.17 2.50
CA GLY A 397 17.26 8.49 1.98
C GLY A 397 16.59 8.42 0.59
N GLN A 398 16.72 9.49 -0.20
CA GLN A 398 16.15 9.59 -1.54
C GLN A 398 16.74 8.55 -2.52
N PRO A 399 15.90 7.78 -3.24
CA PRO A 399 16.36 6.74 -4.15
C PRO A 399 16.80 7.33 -5.50
N TRP A 400 17.99 7.92 -5.57
CA TRP A 400 18.54 8.42 -6.83
C TRP A 400 18.87 7.28 -7.81
N GLU A 401 18.75 7.51 -9.12
CA GLU A 401 19.26 6.57 -10.13
C GLU A 401 20.78 6.33 -9.99
N GLU A 402 21.29 5.28 -10.63
CA GLU A 402 22.73 5.00 -10.68
C GLU A 402 23.43 5.93 -11.71
N GLY A 403 24.37 6.75 -11.24
CA GLY A 403 24.96 7.86 -12.00
C GLY A 403 26.10 7.54 -12.96
N THR A 404 26.17 6.36 -13.59
CA THR A 404 27.30 6.01 -14.49
C THR A 404 26.86 5.53 -15.86
N PRO A 405 27.62 5.82 -16.94
CA PRO A 405 27.41 5.20 -18.26
C PRO A 405 27.53 3.66 -18.13
N GLY A 406 26.50 2.93 -18.57
CA GLY A 406 26.36 1.47 -18.38
C GLY A 406 25.66 1.06 -17.07
N GLY A 407 25.33 2.01 -16.20
CA GLY A 407 24.55 1.79 -14.97
C GLY A 407 23.05 1.58 -15.22
N ARG A 408 22.32 1.22 -14.17
CA ARG A 408 20.85 1.06 -14.23
C ARG A 408 20.15 2.42 -14.20
N ARG A 409 20.23 3.17 -15.30
CA ARG A 409 19.45 4.42 -15.46
C ARG A 409 17.98 4.13 -15.35
N SER A 410 17.23 5.08 -14.78
CA SER A 410 15.79 4.96 -14.69
C SER A 410 15.15 5.06 -16.08
N VAL A 411 15.66 5.95 -16.95
CA VAL A 411 15.21 6.14 -18.34
C VAL A 411 16.34 5.84 -19.33
N CYS A 412 16.04 5.07 -20.38
CA CYS A 412 17.00 4.57 -21.37
C CYS A 412 16.82 5.15 -22.78
N ALA A 413 15.66 5.71 -23.11
CA ALA A 413 15.37 6.27 -24.43
C ALA A 413 14.34 7.39 -24.35
N GLU A 414 14.40 8.31 -25.29
CA GLU A 414 13.61 9.56 -25.32
C GLU A 414 12.10 9.33 -25.52
N THR A 415 11.70 8.20 -26.09
CA THR A 415 10.29 7.84 -26.31
C THR A 415 9.79 6.80 -25.31
N GLN A 416 10.58 6.52 -24.27
CA GLN A 416 10.27 5.49 -23.29
C GLN A 416 9.10 5.93 -22.40
N ARG A 417 8.12 5.04 -22.24
CA ARG A 417 7.01 5.27 -21.31
C ARG A 417 7.44 4.86 -19.90
N ASN A 418 7.29 5.77 -18.94
CA ASN A 418 7.61 5.52 -17.53
C ASN A 418 6.32 5.54 -16.70
N ALA A 419 6.21 4.61 -15.76
CA ALA A 419 5.07 4.55 -14.85
C ALA A 419 5.43 4.03 -13.46
N VAL A 420 4.67 4.49 -12.48
CA VAL A 420 4.56 3.89 -11.16
C VAL A 420 3.17 3.24 -11.05
N ILE A 421 3.13 1.99 -10.58
CA ILE A 421 1.88 1.31 -10.22
C ILE A 421 1.84 1.21 -8.70
N VAL A 422 0.95 1.97 -8.08
CA VAL A 422 0.72 1.98 -6.64
C VAL A 422 -0.28 0.88 -6.29
N VAL A 423 0.06 -0.01 -5.36
CA VAL A 423 -0.85 -1.02 -4.79
C VAL A 423 -1.00 -0.72 -3.32
N THR A 424 -2.19 -0.27 -2.89
CA THR A 424 -2.43 0.24 -1.52
C THR A 424 -3.78 -0.22 -0.97
N ASP A 425 -3.86 -0.40 0.35
CA ASP A 425 -5.12 -0.72 1.06
C ASP A 425 -5.93 0.53 1.46
N GLY A 426 -5.46 1.73 1.15
CA GLY A 426 -6.40 2.84 1.18
C GLY A 426 -5.83 4.23 1.10
N THR A 427 -6.65 5.16 1.57
CA THR A 427 -6.37 6.59 1.63
C THR A 427 -4.98 6.86 2.19
N PRO A 428 -4.24 7.84 1.67
CA PRO A 428 -2.98 8.20 2.28
C PRO A 428 -3.16 8.68 3.74
N ARG A 429 -2.08 8.60 4.50
CA ARG A 429 -2.04 8.92 5.94
C ARG A 429 -0.63 9.36 6.30
N SER A 430 -0.55 10.43 7.09
CA SER A 430 0.70 11.11 7.40
C SER A 430 1.49 11.44 6.14
N ASP A 431 0.79 11.97 5.15
CA ASP A 431 1.30 12.08 3.80
C ASP A 431 0.95 13.46 3.26
N ASN A 432 1.88 14.40 3.39
CA ASN A 432 1.72 15.79 2.91
C ASN A 432 2.99 16.65 3.02
N THR A 433 4.17 16.05 3.24
CA THR A 433 5.42 16.81 3.46
C THR A 433 6.23 17.05 2.18
N VAL A 434 5.54 17.22 1.07
CA VAL A 434 6.13 17.45 -0.26
C VAL A 434 6.26 18.96 -0.56
N PRO A 435 7.20 19.39 -1.43
CA PRO A 435 7.42 20.80 -1.76
C PRO A 435 6.36 21.34 -2.74
N ILE A 436 5.10 21.38 -2.31
CA ILE A 436 3.95 21.63 -3.17
C ILE A 436 4.02 22.96 -3.91
N THR A 437 4.40 24.04 -3.24
CA THR A 437 4.47 25.36 -3.88
C THR A 437 5.46 25.36 -5.05
N GLU A 438 6.67 24.85 -4.84
CA GLU A 438 7.67 24.80 -5.92
C GLU A 438 7.20 23.90 -7.08
N MET A 439 6.55 22.77 -6.77
CA MET A 439 5.96 21.92 -7.82
C MET A 439 4.91 22.68 -8.64
N MET A 440 4.05 23.46 -7.99
CA MET A 440 3.03 24.26 -8.67
C MET A 440 3.63 25.40 -9.48
N ASP A 441 4.60 26.14 -8.94
CA ASP A 441 5.29 27.22 -9.64
C ASP A 441 5.96 26.71 -10.94
N ILE A 442 6.62 25.55 -10.88
CA ILE A 442 7.19 24.89 -12.06
C ILE A 442 6.11 24.53 -13.08
N LEU A 443 4.98 23.97 -12.63
CA LEU A 443 3.89 23.57 -13.52
C LEU A 443 3.22 24.77 -14.20
N GLU A 444 2.97 25.85 -13.46
CA GLU A 444 2.46 27.11 -14.02
C GLU A 444 3.42 27.69 -15.05
N ALA A 445 4.72 27.75 -14.72
CA ALA A 445 5.75 28.23 -15.63
C ALA A 445 5.83 27.41 -16.93
N ASN A 446 5.55 26.11 -16.84
CA ASN A 446 5.47 25.20 -17.98
C ASN A 446 4.12 25.26 -18.74
N GLY A 447 3.17 26.08 -18.29
CA GLY A 447 1.85 26.20 -18.91
C GLY A 447 1.03 24.91 -18.79
N ALA A 448 1.17 24.20 -17.67
CA ALA A 448 0.41 22.97 -17.42
C ALA A 448 -1.10 23.23 -17.46
N THR A 449 -1.85 22.22 -17.90
CA THR A 449 -3.32 22.27 -18.00
C THR A 449 -3.93 21.06 -17.32
N HIS A 450 -5.09 21.27 -16.68
CA HIS A 450 -5.91 20.20 -16.16
C HIS A 450 -6.40 19.27 -17.28
N HIS A 451 -6.94 18.11 -16.90
CA HIS A 451 -7.47 17.13 -17.85
C HIS A 451 -8.58 17.70 -18.76
N ASP A 452 -9.32 18.71 -18.32
CA ASP A 452 -10.34 19.40 -19.13
C ASP A 452 -9.78 20.52 -20.03
N GLY A 453 -8.45 20.71 -20.06
CA GLY A 453 -7.75 21.71 -20.85
C GLY A 453 -7.71 23.10 -20.21
N SER A 454 -8.32 23.30 -19.04
CA SER A 454 -8.18 24.56 -18.31
C SER A 454 -6.73 24.74 -17.81
N PRO A 455 -6.18 25.97 -17.81
CA PRO A 455 -4.86 26.24 -17.23
C PRO A 455 -4.80 25.84 -15.76
N LEU A 456 -3.69 25.24 -15.34
CA LEU A 456 -3.38 25.13 -13.92
C LEU A 456 -3.15 26.54 -13.36
N THR A 457 -3.76 26.81 -12.20
CA THR A 457 -3.53 28.03 -11.43
C THR A 457 -3.16 27.66 -10.00
N PHE A 458 -2.37 28.49 -9.34
CA PHE A 458 -1.94 28.34 -7.96
C PHE A 458 -1.75 29.72 -7.31
N ASP A 459 -2.55 30.01 -6.29
CA ASP A 459 -2.46 31.22 -5.48
C ASP A 459 -2.32 30.86 -3.99
N PRO A 460 -1.09 30.74 -3.48
CA PRO A 460 -0.86 30.34 -2.10
C PRO A 460 -1.20 31.44 -1.09
N ALA A 461 -1.63 32.64 -1.49
CA ALA A 461 -1.91 33.73 -0.58
C ALA A 461 -3.15 33.46 0.29
N ASN A 462 -3.01 33.66 1.61
CA ASN A 462 -4.08 33.55 2.62
C ASN A 462 -4.93 32.26 2.48
N PRO A 463 -4.31 31.08 2.48
CA PRO A 463 -4.94 29.82 2.05
C PRO A 463 -6.18 29.43 2.84
N GLU A 464 -6.27 29.84 4.10
CA GLU A 464 -7.44 29.59 4.98
C GLU A 464 -8.71 30.34 4.54
N THR A 465 -8.57 31.36 3.70
CA THR A 465 -9.69 32.21 3.26
C THR A 465 -9.77 32.35 1.75
N ASN A 466 -8.69 32.01 1.04
CA ASN A 466 -8.66 32.04 -0.41
C ASN A 466 -9.43 30.84 -0.98
N THR A 467 -10.50 31.13 -1.72
CA THR A 467 -11.31 30.12 -2.42
C THR A 467 -10.75 29.75 -3.80
N HIS A 468 -9.72 30.45 -4.26
CA HIS A 468 -9.09 30.29 -5.57
C HIS A 468 -7.62 29.89 -5.45
N VAL A 469 -7.27 29.18 -4.37
CA VAL A 469 -5.94 28.64 -4.13
C VAL A 469 -5.39 27.86 -5.33
N GLY A 470 -6.27 27.20 -6.10
CA GLY A 470 -5.87 26.40 -7.23
C GLY A 470 -5.25 25.05 -6.82
N GLY A 471 -4.30 24.57 -7.61
CA GLY A 471 -3.74 23.22 -7.49
C GLY A 471 -4.64 22.13 -8.07
N VAL A 472 -4.33 20.88 -7.77
CA VAL A 472 -4.97 19.69 -8.32
C VAL A 472 -5.88 19.05 -7.29
N ASN A 473 -7.16 18.93 -7.63
CA ASN A 473 -8.12 18.13 -6.87
C ASN A 473 -9.27 17.74 -7.81
N TYR A 474 -9.37 16.46 -8.15
CA TYR A 474 -10.36 15.93 -9.08
C TYR A 474 -11.45 15.10 -8.40
N CYS A 475 -11.59 15.19 -7.08
CA CYS A 475 -12.45 14.29 -6.35
C CYS A 475 -13.93 14.46 -6.72
N ASP A 476 -14.32 15.68 -7.06
CA ASP A 476 -15.64 16.02 -7.58
C ASP A 476 -15.99 15.41 -8.94
N ARG A 477 -15.05 14.74 -9.60
CA ARG A 477 -15.26 14.01 -10.86
C ARG A 477 -15.73 12.58 -10.66
N PHE A 478 -15.68 12.05 -9.44
CA PHE A 478 -15.98 10.64 -9.16
C PHE A 478 -17.37 10.47 -8.54
N VAL A 479 -18.02 9.35 -8.88
CA VAL A 479 -19.34 8.99 -8.36
C VAL A 479 -19.19 8.41 -6.96
N LYS A 480 -19.86 9.02 -5.99
CA LYS A 480 -19.96 8.56 -4.59
C LYS A 480 -21.02 7.49 -4.41
N ARG A 481 -22.16 7.69 -5.07
CA ARG A 481 -23.29 6.75 -5.05
C ARG A 481 -24.02 6.80 -6.38
N ASP A 482 -24.25 5.62 -6.94
CA ASP A 482 -24.97 5.41 -8.19
C ASP A 482 -26.23 4.59 -7.91
N GLU A 483 -27.24 5.24 -7.30
CA GLU A 483 -28.51 4.62 -6.94
C GLU A 483 -29.65 5.32 -7.66
N TYR A 484 -30.23 4.68 -8.67
CA TYR A 484 -31.33 5.26 -9.43
C TYR A 484 -32.48 5.74 -8.50
N PRO A 485 -32.97 7.00 -8.64
CA PRO A 485 -32.71 7.96 -9.72
C PRO A 485 -31.61 9.00 -9.44
N LEU A 486 -30.78 8.81 -8.42
CA LEU A 486 -29.79 9.77 -7.94
C LEU A 486 -28.36 9.30 -8.23
N VAL A 487 -27.61 10.11 -8.98
CA VAL A 487 -26.15 10.00 -9.06
C VAL A 487 -25.57 11.11 -8.19
N GLU A 488 -24.91 10.71 -7.10
CA GLU A 488 -24.22 11.61 -6.19
C GLU A 488 -22.72 11.55 -6.48
N TYR A 489 -22.11 12.70 -6.71
CA TYR A 489 -20.66 12.84 -6.88
C TYR A 489 -20.02 13.20 -5.54
N PHE A 490 -18.74 12.86 -5.39
CA PHE A 490 -17.94 13.42 -4.31
C PHE A 490 -17.82 14.94 -4.48
N THR A 491 -17.38 15.60 -3.43
CA THR A 491 -16.96 17.00 -3.42
C THR A 491 -15.43 17.05 -3.37
N LYS A 492 -14.84 18.22 -3.64
CA LYS A 492 -13.39 18.40 -3.46
C LYS A 492 -12.97 18.16 -2.00
N GLN A 493 -13.83 18.53 -1.05
CA GLN A 493 -13.59 18.35 0.39
C GLN A 493 -13.61 16.89 0.83
N ASP A 494 -14.27 15.98 0.10
CA ASP A 494 -14.21 14.54 0.40
C ASP A 494 -12.78 13.99 0.26
N CYS A 495 -11.86 14.77 -0.31
CA CYS A 495 -10.44 14.45 -0.46
C CYS A 495 -9.51 15.13 0.52
N ASP A 496 -10.00 15.99 1.42
CA ASP A 496 -9.15 16.75 2.34
C ASP A 496 -8.67 15.94 3.55
N TYR A 497 -9.19 14.73 3.79
CA TYR A 497 -8.79 13.76 4.85
C TYR A 497 -8.18 14.37 6.13
N THR A 498 -8.75 15.47 6.62
CA THR A 498 -8.16 16.25 7.73
C THR A 498 -8.18 15.51 9.04
N ASP A 499 -9.07 14.52 9.13
CA ASP A 499 -9.22 13.69 10.30
C ASP A 499 -7.93 12.89 10.52
N TYR A 500 -7.44 12.14 9.52
CA TYR A 500 -6.37 11.16 9.72
C TYR A 500 -5.10 11.39 8.89
N ASN A 501 -5.08 12.40 8.03
CA ASN A 501 -3.89 12.75 7.24
C ASN A 501 -3.24 13.99 7.84
N TRP A 502 -2.32 13.82 8.80
CA TRP A 502 -1.57 14.94 9.34
C TRP A 502 -0.10 14.82 8.95
N PRO A 503 0.54 15.85 8.37
CA PRO A 503 0.03 17.21 8.25
C PRO A 503 -1.08 17.38 7.22
N THR A 504 -1.86 18.47 7.33
CA THR A 504 -2.72 18.96 6.24
C THR A 504 -2.37 20.41 5.89
N GLY A 505 -2.54 20.75 4.62
CA GLY A 505 -2.49 22.13 4.16
C GLY A 505 -3.60 23.01 4.77
N LEU A 506 -3.36 24.33 4.78
CA LEU A 506 -4.34 25.32 5.25
C LEU A 506 -5.38 25.72 4.18
N ALA A 507 -5.29 25.21 2.95
CA ALA A 507 -6.18 25.58 1.87
C ALA A 507 -7.63 25.16 2.11
N VAL A 508 -8.60 26.02 1.81
CA VAL A 508 -10.03 25.71 2.01
C VAL A 508 -10.55 24.61 1.07
N THR A 509 -9.85 24.32 -0.03
CA THR A 509 -10.34 23.41 -1.09
C THR A 509 -9.33 22.40 -1.62
N ASN A 510 -8.11 22.38 -1.06
CA ASN A 510 -7.07 21.43 -1.43
C ASN A 510 -6.09 21.21 -0.27
N LYS A 511 -6.49 20.43 0.75
CA LYS A 511 -5.68 20.23 1.96
C LYS A 511 -4.65 19.12 1.86
N ASN A 512 -4.69 18.35 0.78
CA ASN A 512 -3.87 17.18 0.56
C ASN A 512 -3.23 17.22 -0.83
N PHE A 513 -1.96 16.80 -0.94
CA PHE A 513 -1.16 17.10 -2.13
C PHE A 513 -0.70 15.86 -2.91
N MET A 514 -1.27 14.70 -2.60
CA MET A 514 -0.81 13.44 -3.18
C MET A 514 -1.11 13.36 -4.68
N ASP A 515 -2.24 13.91 -5.11
CA ASP A 515 -2.60 14.03 -6.52
C ASP A 515 -1.85 15.16 -7.22
N ASP A 516 -1.54 16.26 -6.52
CA ASP A 516 -0.61 17.28 -7.01
C ASP A 516 0.78 16.70 -7.35
N VAL A 517 1.33 15.81 -6.50
CA VAL A 517 2.59 15.11 -6.80
C VAL A 517 2.46 14.28 -8.07
N ALA A 518 1.41 13.46 -8.19
CA ALA A 518 1.19 12.65 -9.39
C ALA A 518 1.00 13.51 -10.65
N PHE A 519 0.35 14.66 -10.51
CA PHE A 519 0.23 15.64 -11.59
C PHE A 519 1.60 16.18 -12.01
N PHE A 520 2.41 16.61 -11.05
CA PHE A 520 3.77 17.09 -11.30
C PHE A 520 4.59 16.08 -12.09
N LEU A 521 4.62 14.82 -11.63
CA LEU A 521 5.38 13.75 -12.28
C LEU A 521 4.93 13.47 -13.72
N SER A 522 3.65 13.66 -14.03
CA SER A 522 3.08 13.36 -15.35
C SER A 522 3.09 14.54 -16.33
N HIS A 523 3.41 15.75 -15.86
CA HIS A 523 3.40 16.99 -16.65
C HIS A 523 4.77 17.69 -16.72
N THR A 524 5.71 17.35 -15.85
CA THR A 524 7.05 17.93 -15.83
C THR A 524 8.06 16.97 -16.44
N ASP A 525 8.91 17.49 -17.34
CA ASP A 525 10.04 16.73 -17.87
C ASP A 525 11.11 16.53 -16.80
N LEU A 526 11.28 15.29 -16.34
CA LEU A 526 12.19 14.96 -15.26
C LEU A 526 13.66 14.82 -15.73
N ARG A 527 13.92 14.91 -17.04
CA ARG A 527 15.21 14.54 -17.64
C ARG A 527 15.77 15.65 -18.55
N GLY A 528 16.44 16.63 -17.93
CA GLY A 528 17.10 17.72 -18.67
C GLY A 528 18.28 17.29 -19.54
N ASP A 529 18.79 16.07 -19.34
CA ASP A 529 19.93 15.50 -20.06
C ASP A 529 19.54 14.71 -21.31
N MET A 530 18.25 14.60 -21.63
CA MET A 530 17.72 13.85 -22.78
C MET A 530 16.81 14.73 -23.64
N ALA A 531 16.69 14.44 -24.93
CA ALA A 531 15.68 15.08 -25.75
C ALA A 531 14.28 14.49 -25.49
N GLY A 532 13.24 15.25 -25.88
CA GLY A 532 11.85 14.92 -25.57
C GLY A 532 11.49 15.27 -24.13
N SER A 533 10.29 14.86 -23.70
CA SER A 533 9.81 15.06 -22.33
C SER A 533 9.66 13.71 -21.64
N GLN A 534 10.40 13.51 -20.55
CA GLN A 534 10.37 12.28 -19.77
C GLN A 534 9.48 12.47 -18.54
N THR A 535 8.22 12.08 -18.69
CA THR A 535 7.24 12.11 -17.60
C THR A 535 6.98 10.72 -17.06
N VAL A 536 6.36 10.64 -15.88
CA VAL A 536 5.99 9.41 -15.20
C VAL A 536 4.48 9.38 -15.00
N ARG A 537 3.83 8.30 -15.44
CA ARG A 537 2.40 8.06 -15.20
C ARG A 537 2.18 7.36 -13.87
N THR A 538 1.10 7.68 -13.17
CA THR A 538 0.74 7.03 -11.90
C THR A 538 -0.55 6.24 -12.06
N HIS A 539 -0.46 4.92 -12.02
CA HIS A 539 -1.61 4.03 -11.90
C HIS A 539 -1.82 3.65 -10.44
N VAL A 540 -3.08 3.56 -10.00
CA VAL A 540 -3.39 3.24 -8.61
C VAL A 540 -4.34 2.05 -8.55
N ILE A 541 -4.01 1.09 -7.71
CA ILE A 541 -4.84 -0.07 -7.41
C ILE A 541 -5.22 -0.02 -5.94
N GLY A 542 -6.46 0.35 -5.65
CA GLY A 542 -7.04 0.30 -4.30
C GLY A 542 -7.48 -1.12 -3.99
N TYR A 543 -6.79 -1.79 -3.05
CA TYR A 543 -7.08 -3.17 -2.67
C TYR A 543 -7.92 -3.24 -1.40
N GLY A 544 -9.25 -3.28 -1.58
CA GLY A 544 -10.22 -3.16 -0.49
C GLY A 544 -10.85 -1.77 -0.39
N ASP A 545 -10.15 -0.74 -0.88
CA ASP A 545 -10.58 0.66 -0.83
C ASP A 545 -10.98 1.22 -2.22
N SER A 546 -11.78 2.28 -2.21
CA SER A 546 -12.22 3.03 -3.39
C SER A 546 -12.24 4.54 -3.13
N SER A 547 -11.29 5.02 -2.32
CA SER A 547 -11.15 6.44 -1.97
C SER A 547 -11.18 7.36 -3.21
N PRO A 548 -11.89 8.51 -3.14
CA PRO A 548 -11.81 9.54 -4.18
C PRO A 548 -10.40 10.13 -4.34
N MET A 549 -9.57 10.17 -3.30
CA MET A 549 -8.19 10.66 -3.43
C MET A 549 -7.32 9.69 -4.22
N LEU A 550 -7.44 8.39 -3.99
CA LEU A 550 -6.72 7.40 -4.82
C LEU A 550 -7.13 7.48 -6.30
N GLN A 551 -8.40 7.79 -6.57
CA GLN A 551 -8.89 8.06 -7.92
C GLN A 551 -8.32 9.37 -8.47
N SER A 552 -8.26 10.43 -7.65
CA SER A 552 -7.67 11.72 -8.01
C SER A 552 -6.19 11.58 -8.37
N ILE A 553 -5.40 10.87 -7.55
CA ILE A 553 -3.98 10.57 -7.80
C ILE A 553 -3.79 9.89 -9.15
N ALA A 554 -4.61 8.86 -9.45
CA ALA A 554 -4.52 8.16 -10.73
C ALA A 554 -4.85 9.06 -11.92
N LEU A 555 -5.92 9.85 -11.83
CA LEU A 555 -6.34 10.77 -12.89
C LEU A 555 -5.30 11.88 -13.10
N ALA A 556 -4.81 12.48 -12.01
CA ALA A 556 -3.77 13.49 -12.01
C ALA A 556 -2.47 12.98 -12.63
N GLY A 557 -2.07 11.75 -12.30
CA GLY A 557 -0.92 11.07 -12.88
C GLY A 557 -1.13 10.52 -14.30
N ARG A 558 -2.21 10.88 -15.00
CA ARG A 558 -2.55 10.37 -16.35
C ARG A 558 -2.56 8.83 -16.44
N GLY A 559 -2.87 8.17 -15.33
CA GLY A 559 -3.02 6.72 -15.23
C GLY A 559 -4.47 6.32 -15.02
N ASN A 560 -4.64 5.08 -14.57
CA ASN A 560 -5.95 4.49 -14.31
C ASN A 560 -6.05 4.09 -12.85
N PHE A 561 -7.23 4.30 -12.26
CA PHE A 561 -7.61 3.72 -11.00
C PHE A 561 -8.28 2.36 -11.22
N TYR A 562 -7.88 1.37 -10.42
CA TYR A 562 -8.53 0.07 -10.38
C TYR A 562 -8.91 -0.25 -8.94
N ARG A 563 -10.16 -0.68 -8.73
CA ARG A 563 -10.57 -1.27 -7.46
C ARG A 563 -10.42 -2.77 -7.53
N SER A 564 -9.81 -3.36 -6.51
CA SER A 564 -9.76 -4.81 -6.33
C SER A 564 -10.25 -5.22 -4.95
N ARG A 565 -10.96 -6.34 -4.86
CA ARG A 565 -11.49 -6.91 -3.61
C ARG A 565 -10.98 -8.33 -3.36
N ASN A 566 -10.29 -8.93 -4.32
CA ASN A 566 -9.74 -10.26 -4.23
C ASN A 566 -8.51 -10.44 -5.12
N ALA A 567 -7.85 -11.59 -4.99
CA ALA A 567 -6.63 -11.92 -5.72
C ALA A 567 -6.79 -11.88 -7.25
N THR A 568 -7.91 -12.36 -7.76
CA THR A 568 -8.19 -12.41 -9.20
C THR A 568 -8.30 -11.00 -9.77
N GLU A 569 -9.12 -10.16 -9.14
CA GLU A 569 -9.28 -8.75 -9.51
C GLU A 569 -7.96 -7.98 -9.40
N LEU A 570 -7.14 -8.25 -8.37
CA LEU A 570 -5.84 -7.59 -8.20
C LEU A 570 -4.88 -7.97 -9.34
N ARG A 571 -4.86 -9.24 -9.72
CA ARG A 571 -4.04 -9.73 -10.84
C ARG A 571 -4.47 -9.11 -12.15
N GLU A 572 -5.78 -9.06 -12.40
CA GLU A 572 -6.34 -8.45 -13.60
C GLU A 572 -6.03 -6.95 -13.66
N ALA A 573 -6.21 -6.21 -12.56
CA ALA A 573 -5.87 -4.79 -12.47
C ALA A 573 -4.39 -4.52 -12.79
N LEU A 574 -3.47 -5.30 -12.21
CA LEU A 574 -2.04 -5.17 -12.48
C LEU A 574 -1.69 -5.46 -13.95
N LEU A 575 -2.28 -6.50 -14.54
CA LEU A 575 -2.06 -6.83 -15.96
C LEU A 575 -2.67 -5.78 -16.89
N GLN A 576 -3.85 -5.24 -16.56
CA GLN A 576 -4.49 -4.16 -17.31
C GLN A 576 -3.64 -2.89 -17.27
N ALA A 577 -3.14 -2.49 -16.09
CA ALA A 577 -2.22 -1.37 -15.95
C ALA A 577 -0.98 -1.54 -16.84
N LEU A 578 -0.32 -2.70 -16.79
CA LEU A 578 0.83 -3.00 -17.65
C LEU A 578 0.50 -2.93 -19.15
N ASN A 579 -0.67 -3.43 -19.56
CA ASN A 579 -1.09 -3.39 -20.96
C ASN A 579 -1.32 -1.96 -21.47
N VAL A 580 -1.84 -1.07 -20.63
CA VAL A 580 -2.02 0.36 -20.98
C VAL A 580 -0.68 1.08 -21.08
N ILE A 581 0.29 0.71 -20.23
CA ILE A 581 1.62 1.32 -20.20
C ILE A 581 2.42 0.92 -21.45
N ARG A 582 2.37 -0.35 -21.87
CA ARG A 582 3.13 -0.85 -23.01
C ARG A 582 2.80 -0.10 -24.31
N PRO A 583 3.78 0.10 -25.22
CA PRO A 583 3.48 0.50 -26.59
C PRO A 583 2.53 -0.52 -27.22
N LEU A 584 1.48 -0.06 -27.91
CA LEU A 584 0.69 -0.96 -28.74
C LEU A 584 1.57 -1.33 -29.94
N ALA A 585 1.73 -2.63 -30.22
CA ALA A 585 2.47 -3.07 -31.40
C ALA A 585 1.89 -2.36 -32.65
N GLY A 586 2.70 -1.50 -33.27
CA GLY A 586 2.30 -0.74 -34.46
C GLY A 586 1.63 0.62 -34.23
N SER A 587 1.56 1.14 -33.00
CA SER A 587 1.19 2.55 -32.79
C SER A 587 2.41 3.45 -32.97
N THR A 588 2.47 4.21 -34.06
CA THR A 588 3.34 5.38 -34.15
C THR A 588 2.92 6.42 -33.11
N PRO A 589 3.88 7.06 -32.41
CA PRO A 589 3.61 8.08 -31.41
C PRO A 589 2.81 9.27 -31.96
#